data_AF-A0A0C9MEW2-F1
#
_entry.id   AF-A0A0C9MEW2-F1
#
_cell.length_a   1.000
_cell.length_b   1.000
_cell.length_c   1.000
_cell.angle_alpha   90.00
_cell.angle_beta   90.00
_cell.angle_gamma   90.00
#
_symmetry.space_group_name_H-M   'P 1'
#
loop_
_entity.id
_entity.type
_entity.pdbx_description
1 polymer ?
#
loop_
_entity_poly.entity_id
_entity_poly.type
_entity_poly.pdbx_seq_one_letter_code
_entity_poly.pdbx_strand_id
1 'polypeptide(L)'
;MIQDLFSRSRQKFNLVIMKLISTCLSLLLISTSVCASTPSNNTTPIIDSLLRYNTSILDAVHAFKGICFGDFNAEEGTQRFNKSIAVQGNFVSNSFHVNSNATSIVCSANATSMMDFGLVVAGTLNTVNTTVNGAISSLSSTGSITDGCFSNITVDFDSLHREALNISQFFAQQKPNMVIRDGGFLSDGQFLGSTNQDYYVYTFNKCAVDTCVMPSYLYSSPEQIFHGGNWTGPYNTDYPKDKPIVFNIPVLTDTVFNMSTANPAAGLEGANILYNIYPVLTSGAYDVNGHVVWLRNTTEAINGFMLAPSTYVIENNKGGFTDNLMTARYLSVVDVNAMFNSTSAYPDIVHANSTIAGNSSAAVNTSGITSSSAKK
;
A
#
# COMPACT_ATOMS: atom_id res chain seq x y z
N MET A 1 37.22 -75.33 -14.49
CA MET A 1 38.24 -75.58 -13.45
C MET A 1 37.92 -74.59 -12.34
N ILE A 2 37.00 -74.80 -11.40
CA ILE A 2 36.51 -75.99 -10.69
C ILE A 2 34.95 -75.97 -10.65
N GLN A 3 34.35 -77.13 -11.00
CA GLN A 3 33.04 -77.76 -10.64
C GLN A 3 31.84 -76.84 -10.32
N ASP A 4 30.70 -76.83 -11.04
CA ASP A 4 29.85 -77.89 -11.62
C ASP A 4 29.17 -78.79 -10.57
N LEU A 5 27.86 -79.03 -10.76
CA LEU A 5 26.89 -79.82 -9.94
C LEU A 5 26.26 -79.06 -8.74
N PHE A 6 24.95 -78.81 -8.67
CA PHE A 6 23.90 -79.84 -8.66
C PHE A 6 22.55 -79.34 -9.22
N SER A 7 22.01 -80.18 -10.10
CA SER A 7 20.70 -80.11 -10.71
C SER A 7 19.62 -80.76 -9.83
N ARG A 8 18.41 -80.16 -9.86
CA ARG A 8 17.08 -80.79 -9.83
C ARG A 8 16.77 -81.86 -8.76
N SER A 9 15.81 -81.54 -7.90
CA SER A 9 14.83 -82.49 -7.35
C SER A 9 13.53 -81.71 -7.10
N ARG A 10 12.50 -81.86 -7.95
CA ARG A 10 11.24 -82.61 -7.70
C ARG A 10 10.42 -82.02 -6.53
N GLN A 11 9.11 -81.82 -6.56
CA GLN A 11 8.05 -82.33 -7.41
C GLN A 11 6.78 -81.52 -7.10
N LYS A 12 5.93 -81.37 -8.12
CA LYS A 12 4.53 -80.92 -8.11
C LYS A 12 3.70 -81.53 -6.97
N PHE A 13 2.77 -80.77 -6.38
CA PHE A 13 1.41 -81.25 -6.07
C PHE A 13 0.41 -80.09 -5.99
N ASN A 14 -0.79 -80.37 -6.49
CA ASN A 14 -1.86 -79.46 -6.89
C ASN A 14 -2.83 -79.08 -5.76
N LEU A 15 -3.63 -78.05 -6.07
CA LEU A 15 -5.10 -78.00 -5.93
C LEU A 15 -5.72 -77.38 -4.66
N VAL A 16 -6.21 -76.15 -4.85
CA VAL A 16 -7.54 -75.58 -4.56
C VAL A 16 -8.32 -76.09 -3.31
N ILE A 17 -8.74 -75.13 -2.46
CA ILE A 17 -10.11 -74.88 -1.94
C ILE A 17 -10.09 -74.35 -0.48
N MET A 18 -10.95 -73.35 -0.22
CA MET A 18 -11.49 -72.82 1.06
C MET A 18 -10.66 -71.75 1.80
N LYS A 19 -11.02 -70.46 1.74
CA LYS A 19 -12.14 -69.69 2.33
C LYS A 19 -11.81 -69.10 3.72
N LEU A 20 -12.08 -67.79 3.82
CA LEU A 20 -12.45 -66.96 4.99
C LEU A 20 -11.35 -66.18 5.77
N ILE A 21 -11.47 -64.86 5.66
CA ILE A 21 -11.38 -63.79 6.69
C ILE A 21 -9.98 -63.40 7.21
N SER A 22 -9.53 -62.17 6.91
CA SER A 22 -9.54 -61.05 7.87
C SER A 22 -8.55 -59.93 7.48
N THR A 23 -9.10 -58.72 7.35
CA THR A 23 -8.50 -57.41 7.69
C THR A 23 -7.29 -56.87 6.93
N CYS A 24 -7.54 -55.73 6.27
CA CYS A 24 -6.62 -54.74 5.71
C CYS A 24 -5.48 -54.35 6.66
N LEU A 25 -4.26 -54.31 6.12
CA LEU A 25 -3.16 -53.50 6.68
C LEU A 25 -2.42 -52.83 5.52
N SER A 26 -2.84 -51.61 5.19
CA SER A 26 -2.15 -50.72 4.27
C SER A 26 -0.97 -50.08 5.01
N LEU A 27 0.25 -50.51 4.68
CA LEU A 27 1.48 -49.85 5.15
C LEU A 27 1.63 -48.51 4.40
N LEU A 28 1.35 -47.41 5.09
CA LEU A 28 1.64 -46.05 4.64
C LEU A 28 3.10 -45.72 5.01
N LEU A 29 3.95 -45.58 4.00
CA LEU A 29 5.30 -45.02 4.16
C LEU A 29 5.16 -43.52 4.48
N ILE A 30 5.35 -43.15 5.74
CA ILE A 30 5.51 -41.76 6.15
C ILE A 30 6.99 -41.41 5.98
N SER A 31 7.31 -40.67 4.92
CA SER A 31 8.55 -39.90 4.81
C SER A 31 8.46 -38.74 5.79
N THR A 32 9.16 -38.80 6.92
CA THR A 32 9.32 -37.65 7.81
C THR A 32 10.32 -36.69 7.19
N SER A 33 9.84 -35.78 6.34
CA SER A 33 10.53 -34.52 6.08
C SER A 33 10.51 -33.73 7.38
N VAL A 34 11.68 -33.64 8.03
CA VAL A 34 11.93 -32.65 9.07
C VAL A 34 11.86 -31.29 8.37
N CYS A 35 10.67 -30.71 8.29
CA CYS A 35 10.53 -29.28 8.05
C CYS A 35 11.13 -28.60 9.28
N ALA A 36 12.27 -27.94 9.09
CA ALA A 36 12.71 -26.91 10.00
C ALA A 36 11.53 -25.98 10.24
N SER A 37 11.10 -25.86 11.49
CA SER A 37 10.13 -24.85 11.90
C SER A 37 10.75 -23.48 11.60
N THR A 38 10.33 -22.86 10.51
CA THR A 38 10.49 -21.43 10.32
C THR A 38 9.89 -20.72 11.54
N PRO A 39 10.55 -19.71 12.12
CA PRO A 39 9.94 -18.90 13.17
C PRO A 39 8.64 -18.34 12.59
N SER A 40 7.50 -18.65 13.20
CA SER A 40 6.25 -17.99 12.84
C SER A 40 6.35 -16.55 13.32
N ASN A 41 6.76 -15.64 12.45
CA ASN A 41 6.59 -14.21 12.65
C ASN A 41 5.08 -13.93 12.63
N ASN A 42 4.43 -14.10 13.78
CA ASN A 42 3.02 -13.76 13.99
C ASN A 42 2.87 -12.25 14.13
N THR A 43 3.35 -11.49 13.15
CA THR A 43 3.09 -10.05 13.08
C THR A 43 1.67 -9.87 12.58
N THR A 44 0.81 -9.31 13.42
CA THR A 44 -0.54 -8.93 13.02
C THR A 44 -0.44 -7.92 11.87
N PRO A 45 -1.05 -8.19 10.69
CA PRO A 45 -1.06 -7.25 9.58
C PRO A 45 -1.48 -5.85 10.01
N ILE A 46 -0.95 -4.82 9.36
CA ILE A 46 -1.23 -3.42 9.74
C ILE A 46 -2.72 -3.09 9.61
N ILE A 47 -3.40 -3.72 8.63
CA ILE A 47 -4.84 -3.58 8.40
C ILE A 47 -5.62 -4.12 9.60
N ASP A 48 -5.25 -5.27 10.15
CA ASP A 48 -5.90 -5.86 11.32
C ASP A 48 -5.67 -5.01 12.58
N SER A 49 -4.56 -4.26 12.63
CA SER A 49 -4.35 -3.29 13.71
C SER A 49 -5.33 -2.11 13.66
N LEU A 50 -5.97 -1.84 12.52
CA LEU A 50 -7.03 -0.84 12.38
C LEU A 50 -8.31 -1.23 13.12
N LEU A 51 -8.50 -2.52 13.47
CA LEU A 51 -9.63 -3.00 14.28
C LEU A 51 -9.79 -2.28 15.62
N ARG A 52 -8.71 -1.73 16.16
CA ARG A 52 -8.74 -0.99 17.43
C ARG A 52 -9.50 0.33 17.32
N TYR A 53 -9.73 0.83 16.11
CA TYR A 53 -10.40 2.11 15.87
C TYR A 53 -11.87 1.93 15.52
N ASN A 54 -12.17 1.12 14.49
CA ASN A 54 -13.54 0.94 14.02
C ASN A 54 -13.68 -0.36 13.21
N THR A 55 -14.75 -1.13 13.42
CA THR A 55 -15.01 -2.34 12.62
C THR A 55 -15.48 -2.01 11.21
N SER A 56 -16.18 -0.88 11.02
CA SER A 56 -16.74 -0.48 9.73
C SER A 56 -15.67 -0.08 8.72
N ILE A 57 -14.58 0.56 9.18
CA ILE A 57 -13.44 0.87 8.30
C ILE A 57 -12.68 -0.38 7.90
N LEU A 58 -12.60 -1.39 8.78
CA LEU A 58 -11.99 -2.67 8.45
C LEU A 58 -12.77 -3.36 7.33
N ASP A 59 -14.09 -3.46 7.46
CA ASP A 59 -14.93 -4.09 6.44
C ASP A 59 -14.75 -3.40 5.08
N ALA A 60 -14.71 -2.07 5.06
CA ALA A 60 -14.46 -1.30 3.85
C ALA A 60 -13.06 -1.53 3.26
N VAL A 61 -12.01 -1.58 4.09
CA VAL A 61 -10.61 -1.83 3.67
C VAL A 61 -10.41 -3.26 3.15
N HIS A 62 -11.14 -4.22 3.72
CA HIS A 62 -11.11 -5.60 3.25
C HIS A 62 -11.84 -5.74 1.92
N ALA A 63 -12.99 -5.07 1.77
CA ALA A 63 -13.81 -5.09 0.57
C ALA A 63 -13.17 -4.32 -0.60
N PHE A 64 -12.68 -3.12 -0.34
CA PHE A 64 -12.18 -2.19 -1.34
C PHE A 64 -10.70 -1.94 -1.16
N LYS A 65 -9.93 -2.23 -2.20
CA LYS A 65 -8.51 -1.85 -2.23
C LYS A 65 -8.34 -0.38 -2.55
N GLY A 66 -9.24 0.24 -3.30
CA GLY A 66 -9.25 1.69 -3.51
C GLY A 66 -10.45 2.34 -2.87
N ILE A 67 -10.24 3.32 -2.01
CA ILE A 67 -11.29 4.15 -1.44
C ILE A 67 -10.94 5.61 -1.72
N CYS A 68 -11.78 6.26 -2.53
CA CYS A 68 -11.64 7.66 -2.91
C CYS A 68 -12.79 8.47 -2.31
N PHE A 69 -12.48 9.46 -1.47
CA PHE A 69 -13.46 10.36 -0.84
C PHE A 69 -13.94 11.50 -1.76
N GLY A 70 -13.52 11.45 -3.02
CA GLY A 70 -13.85 12.40 -4.08
C GLY A 70 -13.82 11.68 -5.42
N ASP A 71 -13.38 12.35 -6.47
CA ASP A 71 -13.37 11.77 -7.81
C ASP A 71 -12.25 10.75 -8.02
N PHE A 72 -12.53 9.77 -8.88
CA PHE A 72 -11.56 8.83 -9.44
C PHE A 72 -11.54 8.98 -10.96
N ASN A 73 -10.40 9.36 -11.51
CA ASN A 73 -10.21 9.54 -12.95
C ASN A 73 -9.06 8.69 -13.46
N ALA A 74 -9.28 7.93 -14.53
CA ALA A 74 -8.23 7.17 -15.20
C ALA A 74 -8.28 7.38 -16.72
N GLU A 75 -7.17 7.83 -17.29
CA GLU A 75 -6.99 7.92 -18.74
C GLU A 75 -6.87 6.53 -19.38
N GLU A 76 -7.06 6.48 -20.69
CA GLU A 76 -6.85 5.26 -21.46
C GLU A 76 -5.38 4.79 -21.35
N GLY A 77 -5.18 3.49 -21.15
CA GLY A 77 -3.84 2.89 -21.03
C GLY A 77 -3.16 3.08 -19.67
N THR A 78 -3.84 3.61 -18.65
CA THR A 78 -3.25 3.88 -17.32
C THR A 78 -3.70 2.90 -16.22
N GLN A 79 -4.26 1.76 -16.59
CA GLN A 79 -4.97 0.81 -15.72
C GLN A 79 -4.05 -0.04 -14.84
N ARG A 80 -3.30 0.60 -13.94
CA ARG A 80 -2.41 -0.07 -13.00
C ARG A 80 -3.06 -0.40 -11.67
N PHE A 81 -4.18 0.24 -11.38
CA PHE A 81 -4.97 0.00 -10.17
C PHE A 81 -6.24 -0.80 -10.49
N ASN A 82 -6.07 -2.10 -10.77
CA ASN A 82 -7.13 -3.01 -11.23
C ASN A 82 -7.76 -3.84 -10.09
N LYS A 83 -8.16 -3.16 -9.00
CA LYS A 83 -8.72 -3.77 -7.79
C LYS A 83 -10.19 -3.40 -7.59
N SER A 84 -10.81 -3.83 -6.49
CA SER A 84 -12.12 -3.34 -6.05
C SER A 84 -12.02 -1.89 -5.58
N ILE A 85 -12.98 -1.04 -5.99
CA ILE A 85 -12.92 0.42 -5.79
C ILE A 85 -14.25 0.95 -5.23
N ALA A 86 -14.17 1.82 -4.22
CA ALA A 86 -15.27 2.63 -3.73
C ALA A 86 -14.94 4.12 -3.94
N VAL A 87 -15.87 4.87 -4.55
CA VAL A 87 -15.69 6.27 -4.92
C VAL A 87 -16.88 7.10 -4.45
N GLN A 88 -16.64 8.12 -3.63
CA GLN A 88 -17.69 9.02 -3.17
C GLN A 88 -18.13 9.99 -4.28
N GLY A 89 -17.17 10.51 -5.04
CA GLY A 89 -17.41 11.42 -6.15
C GLY A 89 -17.76 10.70 -7.45
N ASN A 90 -17.32 11.27 -8.57
CA ASN A 90 -17.51 10.66 -9.87
C ASN A 90 -16.41 9.65 -10.18
N PHE A 91 -16.79 8.58 -10.89
CA PHE A 91 -15.84 7.66 -11.49
C PHE A 91 -15.79 7.92 -12.99
N VAL A 92 -14.62 8.32 -13.50
CA VAL A 92 -14.39 8.59 -14.92
C VAL A 92 -13.31 7.68 -15.46
N SER A 93 -13.62 6.88 -16.48
CA SER A 93 -12.61 6.02 -17.10
C SER A 93 -12.88 5.68 -18.56
N ASN A 94 -11.82 5.33 -19.29
CA ASN A 94 -11.90 4.78 -20.64
C ASN A 94 -11.16 3.43 -20.73
N SER A 95 -11.90 2.42 -21.17
CA SER A 95 -11.49 1.03 -21.38
C SER A 95 -10.97 0.33 -20.11
N PHE A 96 -11.43 0.72 -18.92
CA PHE A 96 -10.83 0.33 -17.63
C PHE A 96 -11.29 -1.05 -17.12
N HIS A 97 -10.38 -1.84 -16.56
CA HIS A 97 -10.72 -3.10 -15.90
C HIS A 97 -10.70 -2.97 -14.37
N VAL A 98 -11.88 -2.95 -13.76
CA VAL A 98 -12.05 -2.94 -12.31
C VAL A 98 -12.02 -4.37 -11.78
N ASN A 99 -11.22 -4.58 -10.74
CA ASN A 99 -11.11 -5.85 -10.03
C ASN A 99 -10.75 -7.07 -10.91
N SER A 100 -9.90 -6.87 -11.92
CA SER A 100 -9.62 -7.88 -12.94
C SER A 100 -8.98 -9.17 -12.41
N ASN A 101 -8.35 -9.12 -11.23
CA ASN A 101 -7.67 -10.27 -10.63
C ASN A 101 -8.63 -11.18 -9.83
N ALA A 102 -9.90 -10.79 -9.69
CA ALA A 102 -10.88 -11.61 -8.99
C ALA A 102 -11.21 -12.88 -9.80
N THR A 103 -10.91 -14.05 -9.24
CA THR A 103 -11.09 -15.34 -9.92
C THR A 103 -12.49 -15.95 -9.75
N SER A 104 -13.34 -15.42 -8.87
CA SER A 104 -14.66 -16.03 -8.58
C SER A 104 -15.67 -15.12 -7.86
N ILE A 105 -15.80 -13.84 -8.25
CA ILE A 105 -16.89 -13.03 -7.68
C ILE A 105 -18.17 -13.34 -8.47
N VAL A 106 -19.14 -13.94 -7.78
CA VAL A 106 -20.47 -14.16 -8.34
C VAL A 106 -21.10 -12.80 -8.52
N CYS A 107 -21.30 -12.42 -9.78
CA CYS A 107 -22.08 -11.23 -10.05
C CYS A 107 -23.54 -11.48 -9.65
N SER A 108 -23.93 -10.95 -8.50
CA SER A 108 -25.28 -11.07 -7.96
C SER A 108 -25.94 -9.71 -7.85
N ALA A 109 -27.12 -9.56 -8.45
CA ALA A 109 -28.00 -8.40 -8.26
C ALA A 109 -28.53 -8.30 -6.81
N ASN A 110 -28.32 -9.35 -6.00
CA ASN A 110 -28.68 -9.41 -4.59
C ASN A 110 -27.43 -9.46 -3.69
N ALA A 111 -26.32 -8.86 -4.12
CA ALA A 111 -25.12 -8.77 -3.29
C ALA A 111 -25.43 -8.04 -1.98
N THR A 112 -25.27 -8.73 -0.84
CA THR A 112 -25.51 -8.18 0.50
C THR A 112 -24.22 -7.86 1.25
N SER A 113 -23.08 -8.35 0.76
CA SER A 113 -21.76 -8.12 1.36
C SER A 113 -20.98 -7.10 0.53
N MET A 114 -20.24 -6.20 1.19
CA MET A 114 -19.32 -5.28 0.49
C MET A 114 -18.23 -6.05 -0.28
N MET A 115 -17.85 -7.24 0.17
CA MET A 115 -16.83 -8.09 -0.49
C MET A 115 -17.26 -8.58 -1.88
N ASP A 116 -18.56 -8.55 -2.19
CA ASP A 116 -19.08 -8.98 -3.49
C ASP A 116 -18.97 -7.87 -4.55
N PHE A 117 -18.67 -6.63 -4.14
CA PHE A 117 -18.61 -5.48 -5.03
C PHE A 117 -17.24 -5.32 -5.67
N GLY A 118 -17.23 -5.19 -7.00
CA GLY A 118 -16.07 -4.72 -7.73
C GLY A 118 -15.99 -3.19 -7.72
N LEU A 119 -17.15 -2.52 -7.77
CA LEU A 119 -17.22 -1.06 -7.90
C LEU A 119 -18.40 -0.47 -7.13
N VAL A 120 -18.14 0.54 -6.30
CA VAL A 120 -19.18 1.38 -5.68
C VAL A 120 -18.91 2.84 -6.02
N VAL A 121 -19.92 3.55 -6.53
CA VAL A 121 -19.80 4.97 -6.90
C VAL A 121 -21.01 5.73 -6.36
N ALA A 122 -20.82 6.62 -5.39
CA ALA A 122 -21.91 7.45 -4.88
C ALA A 122 -22.28 8.60 -5.81
N GLY A 123 -21.32 9.12 -6.60
CA GLY A 123 -21.59 10.10 -7.65
C GLY A 123 -22.03 9.48 -8.98
N THR A 124 -21.51 10.02 -10.08
CA THR A 124 -21.81 9.54 -11.43
C THR A 124 -20.75 8.56 -11.91
N LEU A 125 -21.19 7.42 -12.44
CA LEU A 125 -20.33 6.47 -13.14
C LEU A 125 -20.29 6.83 -14.63
N ASN A 126 -19.26 7.57 -15.05
CA ASN A 126 -19.06 8.02 -16.43
C ASN A 126 -17.95 7.22 -17.11
N THR A 127 -18.30 6.31 -18.01
CA THR A 127 -17.32 5.34 -18.47
C THR A 127 -17.53 4.85 -19.90
N VAL A 128 -16.45 4.50 -20.60
CA VAL A 128 -16.53 3.88 -21.94
C VAL A 128 -15.78 2.56 -21.90
N ASN A 129 -16.44 1.46 -22.25
CA ASN A 129 -15.85 0.11 -22.32
C ASN A 129 -15.20 -0.37 -21.01
N THR A 130 -15.82 -0.09 -19.86
CA THR A 130 -15.27 -0.53 -18.57
C THR A 130 -15.78 -1.91 -18.20
N THR A 131 -14.87 -2.81 -17.88
CA THR A 131 -15.22 -4.15 -17.38
C THR A 131 -15.13 -4.14 -15.87
N VAL A 132 -16.14 -4.68 -15.20
CA VAL A 132 -16.14 -4.80 -13.74
C VAL A 132 -16.37 -6.24 -13.36
N ASN A 133 -15.42 -6.83 -12.62
CA ASN A 133 -15.61 -8.12 -12.00
C ASN A 133 -16.25 -7.95 -10.61
N GLY A 134 -17.53 -8.28 -10.52
CA GLY A 134 -18.32 -8.23 -9.30
C GLY A 134 -19.53 -7.31 -9.37
N ALA A 135 -20.21 -7.13 -8.24
CA ALA A 135 -21.36 -6.25 -8.16
C ALA A 135 -20.94 -4.78 -8.31
N ILE A 136 -21.86 -3.99 -8.88
CA ILE A 136 -21.74 -2.54 -9.05
C ILE A 136 -22.84 -1.85 -8.26
N SER A 137 -22.50 -0.86 -7.45
CA SER A 137 -23.48 0.09 -6.92
C SER A 137 -23.20 1.47 -7.46
N SER A 138 -24.21 2.11 -8.07
CA SER A 138 -24.12 3.49 -8.50
C SER A 138 -25.48 4.16 -8.55
N LEU A 139 -25.56 5.45 -8.19
CA LEU A 139 -26.78 6.24 -8.27
C LEU A 139 -27.15 6.61 -9.72
N SER A 140 -26.14 6.75 -10.58
CA SER A 140 -26.33 7.10 -11.99
C SER A 140 -25.16 6.62 -12.83
N SER A 141 -25.44 6.09 -14.02
CA SER A 141 -24.39 5.67 -14.94
C SER A 141 -24.61 6.25 -16.34
N THR A 142 -23.53 6.72 -16.95
CA THR A 142 -23.46 7.12 -18.35
C THR A 142 -22.31 6.36 -18.98
N GLY A 143 -22.59 5.45 -19.91
CA GLY A 143 -21.52 4.63 -20.48
C GLY A 143 -21.87 3.20 -20.85
N SER A 144 -20.84 2.47 -21.27
CA SER A 144 -20.89 1.02 -21.48
C SER A 144 -20.06 0.30 -20.40
N ILE A 145 -20.71 -0.64 -19.72
CA ILE A 145 -20.08 -1.54 -18.75
C ILE A 145 -20.26 -2.97 -19.22
N THR A 146 -19.21 -3.79 -19.11
CA THR A 146 -19.25 -5.23 -19.37
C THR A 146 -19.02 -6.03 -18.09
N ASP A 147 -19.60 -7.23 -18.03
CA ASP A 147 -19.41 -8.28 -17.01
C ASP A 147 -19.84 -7.97 -15.56
N GLY A 148 -20.19 -6.72 -15.27
CA GLY A 148 -20.76 -6.31 -13.98
C GLY A 148 -22.29 -6.41 -13.92
N CYS A 149 -22.81 -6.42 -12.70
CA CYS A 149 -24.24 -6.50 -12.39
C CYS A 149 -24.56 -5.46 -11.33
N PHE A 150 -25.62 -4.70 -11.58
CA PHE A 150 -26.04 -3.67 -10.66
C PHE A 150 -26.72 -4.29 -9.43
N SER A 151 -26.31 -3.84 -8.26
CA SER A 151 -26.87 -4.16 -6.95
C SER A 151 -26.96 -2.89 -6.11
N ASN A 152 -27.74 -2.95 -5.04
CA ASN A 152 -28.00 -1.80 -4.18
C ASN A 152 -27.28 -1.98 -2.84
N ILE A 153 -26.09 -1.41 -2.72
CA ILE A 153 -25.45 -1.15 -1.42
C ILE A 153 -25.06 0.31 -1.33
N THR A 154 -25.14 0.87 -0.13
CA THR A 154 -24.64 2.21 0.15
C THR A 154 -23.43 2.08 1.07
N VAL A 155 -22.36 2.80 0.73
CA VAL A 155 -21.21 3.00 1.62
C VAL A 155 -21.40 4.36 2.28
N ASP A 156 -21.29 4.41 3.62
CA ASP A 156 -21.28 5.66 4.37
C ASP A 156 -19.90 6.31 4.25
N PHE A 157 -19.69 7.02 3.14
CA PHE A 157 -18.41 7.67 2.84
C PHE A 157 -18.06 8.77 3.85
N ASP A 158 -19.04 9.49 4.41
CA ASP A 158 -18.79 10.57 5.38
C ASP A 158 -18.23 10.01 6.69
N SER A 159 -18.80 8.90 7.17
CA SER A 159 -18.27 8.20 8.35
C SER A 159 -16.90 7.59 8.07
N LEU A 160 -16.73 6.96 6.91
CA LEU A 160 -15.46 6.36 6.50
C LEU A 160 -14.35 7.40 6.35
N HIS A 161 -14.65 8.57 5.77
CA HIS A 161 -13.69 9.67 5.59
C HIS A 161 -13.25 10.25 6.92
N ARG A 162 -14.22 10.55 7.80
CA ARG A 162 -13.94 11.03 9.15
C ARG A 162 -13.07 10.06 9.93
N GLU A 163 -13.32 8.75 9.83
CA GLU A 163 -12.51 7.74 10.50
C GLU A 163 -11.10 7.66 9.90
N ALA A 164 -10.97 7.69 8.57
CA ALA A 164 -9.66 7.71 7.91
C ALA A 164 -8.82 8.93 8.33
N LEU A 165 -9.44 10.11 8.46
CA LEU A 165 -8.81 11.32 9.00
C LEU A 165 -8.36 11.14 10.45
N ASN A 166 -9.20 10.56 11.31
CA ASN A 166 -8.86 10.30 12.71
C ASN A 166 -7.66 9.34 12.83
N ILE A 167 -7.64 8.26 12.04
CA ILE A 167 -6.53 7.31 12.02
C ILE A 167 -5.25 7.98 11.51
N SER A 168 -5.35 8.80 10.45
CA SER A 168 -4.20 9.55 9.91
C SER A 168 -3.62 10.50 10.96
N GLN A 169 -4.48 11.23 11.67
CA GLN A 169 -4.09 12.12 12.76
C GLN A 169 -3.48 11.35 13.94
N PHE A 170 -4.05 10.20 14.32
CA PHE A 170 -3.49 9.34 15.37
C PHE A 170 -2.05 8.93 15.04
N PHE A 171 -1.82 8.45 13.81
CA PHE A 171 -0.48 8.05 13.40
C PHE A 171 0.46 9.25 13.34
N ALA A 172 0.01 10.40 12.84
CA ALA A 172 0.81 11.62 12.78
C ALA A 172 1.27 12.12 14.17
N GLN A 173 0.53 11.80 15.23
CA GLN A 173 0.88 12.15 16.61
C GLN A 173 1.84 11.14 17.28
N GLN A 174 2.10 9.99 16.64
CA GLN A 174 3.02 9.00 17.20
C GLN A 174 4.45 9.53 17.15
N LYS A 175 5.14 9.40 18.29
CA LYS A 175 6.57 9.72 18.35
C LYS A 175 7.37 8.69 17.55
N PRO A 176 8.34 9.11 16.72
CA PRO A 176 9.22 8.16 16.05
C PRO A 176 9.94 7.32 17.09
N ASN A 177 10.10 6.03 16.82
CA ASN A 177 10.94 5.12 17.60
C ASN A 177 12.01 4.45 16.74
N MET A 178 12.02 4.73 15.44
CA MET A 178 13.05 4.34 14.50
C MET A 178 13.42 5.53 13.63
N VAL A 179 14.69 5.62 13.25
CA VAL A 179 15.17 6.73 12.40
C VAL A 179 16.08 6.20 11.32
N ILE A 180 15.81 6.59 10.06
CA ILE A 180 16.69 6.33 8.92
C ILE A 180 17.42 7.62 8.56
N ARG A 181 18.75 7.61 8.66
CA ARG A 181 19.60 8.75 8.32
C ARG A 181 19.91 8.79 6.83
N ASP A 182 20.51 9.90 6.41
CA ASP A 182 21.14 10.03 5.10
C ASP A 182 22.10 8.85 4.85
N GLY A 183 22.05 8.34 3.63
CA GLY A 183 22.77 7.12 3.24
C GLY A 183 22.10 5.81 3.64
N GLY A 184 20.99 5.85 4.38
CA GLY A 184 20.19 4.67 4.75
C GLY A 184 20.57 4.01 6.07
N PHE A 185 21.27 4.71 6.98
CA PHE A 185 21.62 4.15 8.29
C PHE A 185 20.38 4.10 9.17
N LEU A 186 19.97 2.91 9.57
CA LEU A 186 18.91 2.70 10.54
C LEU A 186 19.51 2.72 11.96
N SER A 187 19.03 3.67 12.76
CA SER A 187 19.33 3.76 14.19
C SER A 187 18.07 3.46 15.00
N ASP A 188 18.21 2.63 16.03
CA ASP A 188 17.17 2.45 17.03
C ASP A 188 16.93 3.78 17.75
N GLY A 189 15.67 4.22 17.75
CA GLY A 189 15.23 5.40 18.46
C GLY A 189 15.11 5.16 19.97
N GLN A 190 15.62 4.06 20.53
CA GLN A 190 15.66 3.77 21.98
C GLN A 190 16.10 4.96 22.86
N PHE A 191 16.82 5.94 22.32
CA PHE A 191 17.10 7.23 22.96
C PHE A 191 15.84 8.09 23.28
N LEU A 192 14.63 7.64 22.93
CA LEU A 192 13.42 8.46 22.91
C LEU A 192 12.40 8.19 24.00
N GLY A 193 12.59 7.16 24.83
CA GLY A 193 11.59 6.76 25.82
C GLY A 193 10.21 6.49 25.20
N SER A 194 10.15 6.21 23.89
CA SER A 194 8.92 5.87 23.18
C SER A 194 8.46 4.50 23.66
N THR A 195 7.29 4.48 24.30
CA THR A 195 6.64 3.27 24.80
C THR A 195 5.71 2.65 23.76
N ASN A 196 5.74 3.10 22.48
CA ASN A 196 4.88 2.50 21.48
C ASN A 196 5.35 1.06 21.21
N GLN A 197 4.66 0.11 21.83
CA GLN A 197 4.97 -1.31 21.74
C GLN A 197 4.31 -1.97 20.53
N ASP A 198 3.44 -1.26 19.80
CA ASP A 198 2.62 -1.83 18.73
C ASP A 198 3.24 -1.63 17.34
N TYR A 199 3.99 -0.54 17.11
CA TYR A 199 4.49 -0.18 15.78
C TYR A 199 5.93 0.32 15.78
N TYR A 200 6.62 0.13 14.67
CA TYR A 200 7.82 0.88 14.33
C TYR A 200 7.46 2.13 13.54
N VAL A 201 7.67 3.29 14.13
CA VAL A 201 7.28 4.59 13.58
C VAL A 201 8.51 5.33 13.08
N TYR A 202 8.53 5.57 11.77
CA TYR A 202 9.48 6.44 11.08
C TYR A 202 8.76 7.72 10.71
N THR A 203 9.17 8.85 11.26
CA THR A 203 8.60 10.15 10.90
C THR A 203 9.59 10.93 10.06
N PHE A 204 9.17 11.43 8.91
CA PHE A 204 10.01 12.23 8.01
C PHE A 204 9.85 13.72 8.30
N ASN A 205 10.84 14.52 7.88
CA ASN A 205 10.82 15.96 8.12
C ASN A 205 10.28 16.76 6.92
N LYS A 206 9.44 17.76 7.18
CA LYS A 206 9.04 18.84 6.24
C LYS A 206 8.81 20.20 6.92
N CYS A 207 9.27 20.41 8.16
CA CYS A 207 9.18 21.71 8.84
C CYS A 207 10.42 22.57 8.61
N ALA A 208 10.27 23.89 8.68
CA ALA A 208 11.41 24.80 8.71
C ALA A 208 12.23 24.52 9.98
N VAL A 209 13.56 24.59 9.87
CA VAL A 209 14.53 24.09 10.87
C VAL A 209 14.28 24.62 12.29
N ASP A 210 13.61 25.78 12.42
CA ASP A 210 13.36 26.47 13.69
C ASP A 210 11.91 26.36 14.21
N THR A 211 11.00 25.71 13.48
CA THR A 211 9.58 25.58 13.85
C THR A 211 9.13 24.14 14.08
N CYS A 212 10.03 23.17 13.92
CA CYS A 212 9.72 21.76 14.06
C CYS A 212 9.24 21.38 15.47
N VAL A 213 8.16 20.61 15.54
CA VAL A 213 7.59 20.06 16.78
C VAL A 213 8.61 19.16 17.52
N MET A 214 9.53 18.53 16.78
CA MET A 214 10.57 17.66 17.34
C MET A 214 11.97 18.10 16.89
N PRO A 215 13.03 17.81 17.68
CA PRO A 215 14.41 18.00 17.24
C PRO A 215 14.72 17.28 15.92
N SER A 216 15.54 17.92 15.06
CA SER A 216 15.86 17.43 13.71
C SER A 216 16.43 16.01 13.67
N TYR A 217 17.20 15.63 14.69
CA TYR A 217 17.77 14.29 14.81
C TYR A 217 16.73 13.19 15.10
N LEU A 218 15.45 13.50 15.26
CA LEU A 218 14.40 12.48 15.41
C LEU A 218 13.70 12.13 14.12
N TYR A 219 13.93 12.90 13.07
CA TYR A 219 13.32 12.64 11.78
C TYR A 219 14.20 11.74 10.92
N SER A 220 13.52 10.89 10.15
CA SER A 220 14.10 10.14 9.05
C SER A 220 14.30 11.05 7.84
N SER A 221 15.32 10.75 7.05
CA SER A 221 15.58 11.44 5.79
C SER A 221 14.71 10.87 4.67
N PRO A 222 13.92 11.70 3.95
CA PRO A 222 13.10 11.24 2.83
C PRO A 222 13.91 11.03 1.55
N GLU A 223 15.12 11.58 1.46
CA GLU A 223 15.85 11.74 0.19
C GLU A 223 16.13 10.41 -0.51
N GLN A 224 16.59 9.40 0.22
CA GLN A 224 16.89 8.10 -0.37
C GLN A 224 15.65 7.22 -0.54
N ILE A 225 14.61 7.42 0.26
CA ILE A 225 13.45 6.52 0.34
C ILE A 225 12.33 6.95 -0.62
N PHE A 226 12.11 8.26 -0.78
CA PHE A 226 11.02 8.79 -1.60
C PHE A 226 11.48 9.60 -2.80
N HIS A 227 12.67 10.20 -2.72
CA HIS A 227 13.21 11.08 -3.77
C HIS A 227 14.40 10.47 -4.54
N GLY A 228 14.87 9.28 -4.17
CA GLY A 228 16.05 8.60 -4.71
C GLY A 228 15.68 7.29 -5.40
N GLY A 229 15.96 7.17 -6.70
CA GLY A 229 15.43 6.10 -7.56
C GLY A 229 15.88 4.65 -7.28
N ASN A 230 16.72 4.39 -6.27
CA ASN A 230 17.33 3.07 -6.02
C ASN A 230 17.40 2.70 -4.52
N TRP A 231 16.33 2.97 -3.75
CA TRP A 231 16.28 2.48 -2.38
C TRP A 231 16.30 0.95 -2.33
N THR A 232 17.26 0.37 -1.61
CA THR A 232 17.39 -1.09 -1.43
C THR A 232 17.13 -1.53 0.01
N GLY A 233 16.63 -0.61 0.85
CA GLY A 233 16.51 -0.81 2.29
C GLY A 233 17.70 -0.23 3.06
N PRO A 234 17.67 -0.27 4.40
CA PRO A 234 18.73 0.26 5.23
C PRO A 234 20.02 -0.52 5.04
N TYR A 235 21.16 0.18 5.04
CA TYR A 235 22.43 -0.46 4.64
C TYR A 235 23.12 -1.22 5.77
N ASN A 236 22.90 -0.81 7.02
CA ASN A 236 23.62 -1.34 8.17
C ASN A 236 22.91 -2.52 8.84
N THR A 237 21.61 -2.67 8.62
CA THR A 237 20.78 -3.75 9.17
C THR A 237 19.48 -3.85 8.39
N ASP A 238 18.85 -5.02 8.45
CA ASP A 238 17.46 -5.18 8.02
C ASP A 238 16.52 -4.33 8.88
N TYR A 239 15.37 -4.00 8.31
CA TYR A 239 14.24 -3.53 9.09
C TYR A 239 13.84 -4.57 10.15
N PRO A 240 13.35 -4.13 11.33
CA PRO A 240 12.74 -5.03 12.27
C PRO A 240 11.42 -5.59 11.69
N LYS A 241 11.13 -6.86 12.00
CA LYS A 241 10.04 -7.63 11.36
C LYS A 241 8.99 -8.15 12.33
N ASP A 242 9.14 -7.89 13.62
CA ASP A 242 8.23 -8.38 14.66
C ASP A 242 6.95 -7.54 14.79
N LYS A 243 6.94 -6.31 14.26
CA LYS A 243 5.81 -5.38 14.33
C LYS A 243 5.60 -4.67 12.99
N PRO A 244 4.39 -4.17 12.74
CA PRO A 244 4.14 -3.33 11.59
C PRO A 244 4.95 -2.03 11.61
N ILE A 245 5.24 -1.52 10.42
CA ILE A 245 5.99 -0.29 10.18
C ILE A 245 5.04 0.79 9.68
N VAL A 246 5.18 1.98 10.28
CA VAL A 246 4.47 3.19 9.89
C VAL A 246 5.47 4.22 9.40
N PHE A 247 5.33 4.60 8.13
CA PHE A 247 6.01 5.73 7.53
C PHE A 247 5.09 6.96 7.60
N ASN A 248 5.35 7.86 8.55
CA ASN A 248 4.66 9.13 8.70
C ASN A 248 5.33 10.20 7.84
N ILE A 249 4.62 10.63 6.80
CA ILE A 249 5.10 11.56 5.78
C ILE A 249 4.30 12.87 5.90
N PRO A 250 4.75 13.81 6.75
CA PRO A 250 4.16 15.13 6.78
C PRO A 250 4.48 15.88 5.49
N VAL A 251 3.50 16.58 4.94
CA VAL A 251 3.64 17.39 3.72
C VAL A 251 3.03 18.75 4.00
N LEU A 252 3.72 19.84 3.65
CA LEU A 252 3.17 21.18 3.86
C LEU A 252 1.84 21.31 3.13
N THR A 253 0.84 21.89 3.80
CA THR A 253 -0.47 22.16 3.20
C THR A 253 -0.34 22.96 1.92
N ASP A 254 -1.17 22.66 0.92
CA ASP A 254 -1.20 23.25 -0.41
C ASP A 254 0.14 23.12 -1.18
N THR A 255 0.90 22.06 -0.88
CA THR A 255 2.14 21.74 -1.61
C THR A 255 2.10 20.35 -2.25
N VAL A 256 3.13 20.09 -3.06
CA VAL A 256 3.32 18.83 -3.77
C VAL A 256 4.35 17.97 -3.04
N PHE A 257 3.97 16.73 -2.73
CA PHE A 257 4.89 15.65 -2.39
C PHE A 257 5.21 14.86 -3.65
N ASN A 258 6.44 14.99 -4.16
CA ASN A 258 6.88 14.27 -5.35
C ASN A 258 7.63 12.99 -4.95
N MET A 259 7.10 11.83 -5.31
CA MET A 259 7.76 10.54 -5.11
C MET A 259 8.27 9.99 -6.43
N SER A 260 9.58 9.74 -6.48
CA SER A 260 10.30 9.20 -7.64
C SER A 260 10.92 7.83 -7.39
N THR A 261 11.03 7.42 -6.12
CA THR A 261 11.54 6.08 -5.77
C THR A 261 10.54 5.00 -6.15
N ALA A 262 10.98 3.99 -6.90
CA ALA A 262 10.13 2.88 -7.33
C ALA A 262 9.71 1.95 -6.16
N ASN A 263 10.63 1.69 -5.23
CA ASN A 263 10.42 0.76 -4.13
C ASN A 263 10.81 1.37 -2.76
N PRO A 264 10.00 2.28 -2.19
CA PRO A 264 10.24 2.83 -0.85
C PRO A 264 10.12 1.77 0.26
N ALA A 265 9.58 0.59 -0.06
CA ALA A 265 9.37 -0.54 0.84
C ALA A 265 10.48 -1.62 0.73
N ALA A 266 11.61 -1.33 0.08
CA ALA A 266 12.63 -2.34 -0.16
C ALA A 266 13.09 -3.04 1.13
N GLY A 267 12.99 -4.38 1.16
CA GLY A 267 13.29 -5.19 2.34
C GLY A 267 12.13 -5.41 3.31
N LEU A 268 10.92 -4.94 2.97
CA LEU A 268 9.69 -5.08 3.76
C LEU A 268 8.62 -5.91 3.07
N GLU A 269 7.72 -6.45 3.89
CA GLU A 269 6.50 -7.13 3.44
C GLU A 269 5.31 -6.18 3.47
N GLY A 270 4.61 -5.99 2.35
CA GLY A 270 3.53 -5.02 2.19
C GLY A 270 2.44 -5.06 3.24
N ALA A 271 2.02 -6.26 3.65
CA ALA A 271 0.99 -6.46 4.66
C ALA A 271 1.32 -5.81 6.03
N ASN A 272 2.59 -5.47 6.26
CA ASN A 272 3.10 -4.89 7.49
C ASN A 272 3.48 -3.41 7.36
N ILE A 273 3.15 -2.73 6.26
CA ILE A 273 3.58 -1.35 6.01
C ILE A 273 2.36 -0.43 5.90
N LEU A 274 2.41 0.71 6.59
CA LEU A 274 1.48 1.82 6.36
C LEU A 274 2.25 3.10 6.03
N TYR A 275 1.86 3.72 4.91
CA TYR A 275 2.27 5.07 4.52
C TYR A 275 1.16 6.03 4.94
N ASN A 276 1.42 6.85 5.95
CA ASN A 276 0.53 7.90 6.39
C ASN A 276 1.01 9.23 5.78
N ILE A 277 0.32 9.70 4.74
CA ILE A 277 0.63 10.97 4.07
C ILE A 277 -0.40 12.01 4.50
N TYR A 278 0.05 13.08 5.14
CA TYR A 278 -0.84 14.03 5.77
C TYR A 278 -0.36 15.47 5.67
N PRO A 279 -1.29 16.44 5.58
CA PRO A 279 -0.99 17.86 5.56
C PRO A 279 -0.49 18.35 6.93
N VAL A 280 0.48 19.26 6.90
CA VAL A 280 0.94 20.01 8.07
C VAL A 280 1.05 21.50 7.77
N LEU A 281 0.89 22.31 8.81
CA LEU A 281 1.21 23.72 8.79
C LEU A 281 2.74 23.93 8.75
N THR A 282 3.18 25.17 8.55
CA THR A 282 4.61 25.55 8.62
C THR A 282 5.25 25.29 9.98
N SER A 283 4.43 25.17 11.04
CA SER A 283 4.86 24.72 12.38
C SER A 283 5.08 23.21 12.50
N GLY A 284 4.79 22.43 11.45
CA GLY A 284 4.79 20.97 11.50
C GLY A 284 3.59 20.36 12.24
N ALA A 285 2.65 21.17 12.73
CA ALA A 285 1.40 20.69 13.30
C ALA A 285 0.48 20.12 12.20
N TYR A 286 -0.22 19.03 12.51
CA TYR A 286 -1.22 18.43 11.61
C TYR A 286 -2.29 19.47 11.24
N ASP A 287 -2.55 19.62 9.94
CA ASP A 287 -3.56 20.54 9.44
C ASP A 287 -4.86 19.78 9.11
N VAL A 288 -5.85 19.89 9.98
CA VAL A 288 -7.13 19.16 9.84
C VAL A 288 -7.92 19.55 8.58
N ASN A 289 -7.69 20.75 8.04
CA ASN A 289 -8.34 21.23 6.83
C ASN A 289 -7.39 21.28 5.64
N GLY A 290 -6.18 20.75 5.82
CA GLY A 290 -5.14 20.86 4.83
C GLY A 290 -5.34 19.90 3.67
N HIS A 291 -4.75 20.25 2.53
CA HIS A 291 -4.76 19.44 1.32
C HIS A 291 -3.36 19.32 0.76
N VAL A 292 -3.04 18.18 0.17
CA VAL A 292 -1.74 17.96 -0.46
C VAL A 292 -1.90 17.24 -1.77
N VAL A 293 -0.99 17.51 -2.70
CA VAL A 293 -0.90 16.77 -3.96
C VAL A 293 0.23 15.77 -3.82
N TRP A 294 -0.08 14.48 -3.96
CA TRP A 294 0.93 13.44 -4.07
C TRP A 294 1.16 13.11 -5.53
N LEU A 295 2.32 13.54 -6.02
CA LEU A 295 2.77 13.25 -7.36
C LEU A 295 3.61 11.98 -7.38
N ARG A 296 3.15 10.98 -8.12
CA ARG A 296 3.88 9.73 -8.33
C ARG A 296 4.39 9.63 -9.75
N ASN A 297 5.70 9.84 -9.89
CA ASN A 297 6.42 9.56 -11.13
C ASN A 297 7.32 8.34 -10.95
N THR A 298 6.73 7.20 -10.60
CA THR A 298 7.43 5.93 -10.35
C THR A 298 7.22 4.97 -11.52
N THR A 299 8.10 3.98 -11.68
CA THR A 299 7.97 2.95 -12.73
C THR A 299 7.38 1.64 -12.23
N GLU A 300 7.16 1.53 -10.93
CA GLU A 300 6.67 0.32 -10.26
C GLU A 300 5.51 0.67 -9.33
N ALA A 301 4.73 -0.36 -9.00
CA ALA A 301 3.69 -0.27 -8.00
C ALA A 301 4.30 -0.26 -6.59
N ILE A 302 3.77 0.58 -5.70
CA ILE A 302 4.22 0.63 -4.31
C ILE A 302 3.45 -0.42 -3.51
N ASN A 303 4.18 -1.10 -2.64
CA ASN A 303 3.68 -2.10 -1.70
C ASN A 303 3.39 -1.50 -0.33
N GLY A 304 2.32 -1.94 0.35
CA GLY A 304 1.88 -1.39 1.63
C GLY A 304 0.50 -0.73 1.59
N PHE A 305 -0.03 -0.39 2.76
CA PHE A 305 -1.28 0.36 2.92
C PHE A 305 -1.02 1.86 2.82
N MET A 306 -1.70 2.57 1.93
CA MET A 306 -1.57 4.03 1.77
C MET A 306 -2.77 4.73 2.39
N LEU A 307 -2.52 5.43 3.49
CA LEU A 307 -3.47 6.27 4.18
C LEU A 307 -3.18 7.74 3.84
N ALA A 308 -3.98 8.30 2.94
CA ALA A 308 -3.81 9.67 2.45
C ALA A 308 -5.16 10.42 2.29
N PRO A 309 -6.02 10.44 3.32
CA PRO A 309 -7.42 10.88 3.22
C PRO A 309 -7.63 12.36 2.85
N SER A 310 -6.58 13.20 2.96
CA SER A 310 -6.58 14.60 2.54
C SER A 310 -5.75 14.87 1.29
N THR A 311 -5.30 13.82 0.61
CA THR A 311 -4.35 13.91 -0.50
C THR A 311 -5.03 13.68 -1.84
N TYR A 312 -4.73 14.52 -2.82
CA TYR A 312 -4.99 14.23 -4.22
C TYR A 312 -3.81 13.46 -4.82
N VAL A 313 -4.03 12.18 -5.13
CA VAL A 313 -3.03 11.32 -5.75
C VAL A 313 -3.07 11.46 -7.26
N ILE A 314 -1.91 11.77 -7.83
CA ILE A 314 -1.67 11.84 -9.28
C ILE A 314 -0.59 10.84 -9.62
N GLU A 315 -0.90 9.91 -10.51
CA GLU A 315 -0.01 8.80 -10.85
C GLU A 315 0.18 8.66 -12.36
N ASN A 316 1.38 8.26 -12.78
CA ASN A 316 1.68 7.94 -14.17
C ASN A 316 1.17 6.54 -14.58
N ASN A 317 1.18 6.24 -15.87
CA ASN A 317 0.74 4.95 -16.41
C ASN A 317 1.69 3.76 -16.16
N LYS A 318 2.82 3.97 -15.47
CA LYS A 318 3.83 2.93 -15.17
C LYS A 318 3.82 2.51 -13.70
N GLY A 319 3.26 3.34 -12.81
CA GLY A 319 3.18 3.09 -11.38
C GLY A 319 2.11 2.06 -11.00
N GLY A 320 1.54 2.25 -9.82
CA GLY A 320 0.41 1.51 -9.28
C GLY A 320 0.48 1.38 -7.76
N PHE A 321 -0.54 0.76 -7.18
CA PHE A 321 -0.59 0.38 -5.78
C PHE A 321 -0.91 -1.11 -5.72
N THR A 322 -0.08 -1.91 -5.02
CA THR A 322 -0.30 -3.36 -4.96
C THR A 322 -1.38 -3.73 -3.97
N ASP A 323 -1.47 -2.98 -2.87
CA ASP A 323 -2.41 -3.21 -1.78
C ASP A 323 -3.51 -2.13 -1.75
N ASN A 324 -3.69 -1.47 -0.61
CA ASN A 324 -4.81 -0.61 -0.32
C ASN A 324 -4.42 0.87 -0.43
N LEU A 325 -5.30 1.69 -1.03
CA LEU A 325 -5.19 3.13 -1.12
C LEU A 325 -6.47 3.78 -0.59
N MET A 326 -6.33 4.63 0.42
CA MET A 326 -7.35 5.58 0.86
C MET A 326 -6.89 6.99 0.52
N THR A 327 -7.67 7.71 -0.27
CA THR A 327 -7.27 9.02 -0.79
C THR A 327 -8.44 9.99 -0.91
N ALA A 328 -8.16 11.29 -0.87
CA ALA A 328 -9.19 12.29 -1.15
C ALA A 328 -9.64 12.19 -2.61
N ARG A 329 -8.71 12.09 -3.56
CA ARG A 329 -8.99 12.04 -5.00
C ARG A 329 -7.91 11.24 -5.72
N TYR A 330 -8.25 10.63 -6.84
CA TYR A 330 -7.29 9.88 -7.64
C TYR A 330 -7.33 10.28 -9.11
N LEU A 331 -6.16 10.47 -9.70
CA LEU A 331 -5.97 10.69 -11.12
C LEU A 331 -4.82 9.84 -11.64
N SER A 332 -5.10 9.02 -12.65
CA SER A 332 -4.09 8.28 -13.39
C SER A 332 -3.98 8.82 -14.82
N VAL A 333 -2.77 9.24 -15.21
CA VAL A 333 -2.48 9.89 -16.50
C VAL A 333 -1.33 9.21 -17.25
N VAL A 334 -1.31 9.35 -18.57
CA VAL A 334 -0.25 8.79 -19.43
C VAL A 334 1.10 9.43 -19.13
N ASP A 335 1.14 10.76 -19.01
CA ASP A 335 2.35 11.52 -18.68
C ASP A 335 2.05 12.63 -17.68
N VAL A 336 2.47 12.37 -16.45
CA VAL A 336 2.39 13.30 -15.33
C VAL A 336 3.14 14.60 -15.64
N ASN A 337 4.31 14.56 -16.28
CA ASN A 337 5.10 15.76 -16.55
C ASN A 337 4.44 16.64 -17.60
N ALA A 338 3.80 16.04 -18.61
CA ALA A 338 3.04 16.77 -19.62
C ALA A 338 1.87 17.54 -18.98
N MET A 339 1.20 16.94 -18.01
CA MET A 339 0.07 17.57 -17.31
C MET A 339 0.50 18.80 -16.51
N PHE A 340 1.61 18.74 -15.78
CA PHE A 340 2.14 19.88 -15.01
C PHE A 340 2.57 21.06 -15.89
N ASN A 341 2.98 20.78 -17.13
CA ASN A 341 3.34 21.79 -18.11
C ASN A 341 2.13 22.37 -18.85
N SER A 342 0.95 21.77 -18.71
CA SER A 342 -0.30 22.26 -19.30
C SER A 342 -1.06 23.12 -18.28
N THR A 343 -1.15 24.43 -18.52
CA THR A 343 -1.73 25.40 -17.56
C THR A 343 -3.26 25.36 -17.44
N SER A 344 -3.97 24.42 -18.06
CA SER A 344 -5.43 24.51 -18.26
C SER A 344 -6.27 23.30 -17.84
N ALA A 345 -5.68 22.18 -17.43
CA ALA A 345 -6.46 20.94 -17.24
C ALA A 345 -6.90 20.66 -15.79
N TYR A 346 -6.19 21.17 -14.77
CA TYR A 346 -6.47 20.83 -13.36
C TYR A 346 -6.27 22.02 -12.42
N PRO A 347 -7.34 22.72 -12.00
CA PRO A 347 -7.23 23.96 -11.21
C PRO A 347 -6.57 23.77 -9.84
N ASP A 348 -6.68 22.58 -9.25
CA ASP A 348 -6.05 22.25 -7.95
C ASP A 348 -4.51 22.14 -8.07
N ILE A 349 -4.00 21.73 -9.24
CA ILE A 349 -2.57 21.71 -9.54
C ILE A 349 -2.05 23.15 -9.73
N VAL A 350 -2.87 24.03 -10.32
CA VAL A 350 -2.51 25.43 -10.56
C VAL A 350 -2.33 26.20 -9.25
N HIS A 351 -3.18 25.95 -8.23
CA HIS A 351 -3.00 26.54 -6.90
C HIS A 351 -1.69 26.09 -6.24
N ALA A 352 -1.41 24.78 -6.23
CA ALA A 352 -0.18 24.22 -5.65
C ALA A 352 1.11 24.63 -6.41
N ASN A 353 1.02 24.96 -7.71
CA ASN A 353 2.19 25.40 -8.48
C ASN A 353 2.49 26.90 -8.27
N SER A 354 1.47 27.71 -7.97
CA SER A 354 1.64 29.15 -7.69
C SER A 354 2.46 29.42 -6.41
N THR A 355 2.45 28.50 -5.45
CA THR A 355 3.24 28.57 -4.21
C THR A 355 4.71 28.13 -4.42
N ILE A 356 5.01 27.29 -5.41
CA ILE A 356 6.38 26.84 -5.72
C ILE A 356 7.20 27.97 -6.37
N ALA A 357 6.60 28.77 -7.25
CA ALA A 357 7.29 29.89 -7.91
C ALA A 357 7.72 31.02 -6.94
N GLY A 358 7.19 31.05 -5.72
CA GLY A 358 7.55 32.03 -4.69
C GLY A 358 8.75 31.66 -3.81
N ASN A 359 9.21 30.40 -3.82
CA ASN A 359 10.19 29.88 -2.85
C ASN A 359 11.48 29.28 -3.47
N SER A 360 11.74 29.48 -4.76
CA SER A 360 12.93 28.93 -5.46
C SER A 360 14.27 29.62 -5.13
N SER A 361 14.41 30.22 -3.94
CA SER A 361 15.66 30.85 -3.49
C SER A 361 15.96 30.55 -2.03
N ALA A 362 16.08 29.26 -1.69
CA ALA A 362 16.80 28.80 -0.51
C ALA A 362 17.25 27.33 -0.67
N ALA A 363 18.00 27.05 -1.74
CA ALA A 363 18.91 25.90 -1.70
C ALA A 363 20.00 26.25 -0.66
N VAL A 364 19.89 25.70 0.55
CA VAL A 364 20.92 25.83 1.58
C VAL A 364 22.15 25.08 1.07
N ASN A 365 23.11 25.85 0.58
CA ASN A 365 24.41 25.41 0.13
C ASN A 365 25.26 24.98 1.35
N THR A 366 25.21 23.71 1.73
CA THR A 366 26.12 23.13 2.74
C THR A 366 27.41 22.64 2.10
N SER A 367 28.17 23.55 1.50
CA SER A 367 29.55 23.29 1.08
C SER A 367 30.54 23.76 2.15
N GLY A 368 31.11 22.79 2.89
CA GLY A 368 32.49 22.79 3.38
C GLY A 368 32.89 23.80 4.46
N ILE A 369 32.92 23.37 5.72
CA ILE A 369 33.87 23.90 6.70
C ILE A 369 34.93 22.83 6.94
N THR A 370 36.07 23.01 6.28
CA THR A 370 37.32 22.34 6.58
C THR A 370 37.77 22.66 8.00
N SER A 371 38.12 21.61 8.73
CA SER A 371 38.82 21.67 10.00
C SER A 371 40.15 22.42 9.85
N SER A 372 40.38 23.43 10.70
CA SER A 372 41.73 23.93 10.95
C SER A 372 42.09 23.67 12.41
N SER A 373 43.13 22.86 12.57
CA SER A 373 43.88 22.65 13.79
C SER A 373 44.54 23.96 14.24
N ALA A 374 44.34 24.36 15.48
CA ALA A 374 45.20 25.34 16.14
C ALA A 374 45.92 24.67 17.32
N LYS A 375 47.21 24.40 17.11
CA LYS A 375 48.20 24.28 18.18
C LYS A 375 48.36 25.64 18.85
N LYS A 376 48.23 25.69 20.17
CA LYS A 376 49.22 26.30 21.06
C LYS A 376 49.05 25.77 22.47
#